data_AF-A0A6V8EU02-F1
#
_entry.id   AF-A0A6V8EU02-F1
#
_cell.length_a   1.000
_cell.length_b   1.000
_cell.length_c   1.000
_cell.angle_alpha   90.00
_cell.angle_beta   90.00
_cell.angle_gamma   90.00
#
_symmetry.space_group_name_H-M   'P 1'
#
loop_
_entity.id
_entity.type
_entity.pdbx_description
1 polymer ?
#
loop_
_entity_poly.entity_id
_entity_poly.type
_entity_poly.pdbx_seq_one_letter_code
_entity_poly.pdbx_strand_id
1 'polypeptide(L)'
;HDCGKALNPLSVEGQIIGSCHMGLGQVISEEMRYGRTGNLLNPDLLGYKIPTVHEMPEVVPIIVESNDPEGPFGAKEAGEGPLLPILPAVCNAVYDAIGVRIQELPMTPDKIYRAVESTCRKGGFESPLDLPSPRLNQTPLSKILKERGAQHSIRDRERRLKSEPSAYHNGALFGNDPETPPEELDPSWHVQVLPDEEYLEEPGLAGSAWLHTERRHRGEGR
;
A
#
# COMPACT_ATOMS: atom_id res chain seq x y z
N HIS A 1 -0.57 4.75 3.75
CA HIS A 1 -1.02 3.67 4.66
C HIS A 1 -1.23 4.29 6.03
N ASP A 2 -2.39 4.04 6.67
CA ASP A 2 -2.59 4.43 8.07
C ASP A 2 -2.03 3.35 8.98
N CYS A 3 -0.90 3.64 9.62
CA CYS A 3 -0.26 2.75 10.57
C CYS A 3 -0.36 3.26 12.01
N GLY A 4 -1.32 4.11 12.34
CA GLY A 4 -1.49 4.66 13.68
C GLY A 4 -0.36 5.64 14.05
N LYS A 5 0.76 5.14 14.56
CA LYS A 5 1.99 5.88 14.82
C LYS A 5 3.15 5.13 14.18
N ALA A 6 3.92 5.80 13.32
CA ALA A 6 5.09 5.20 12.72
C ALA A 6 6.26 5.20 13.71
N LEU A 7 6.43 4.07 14.43
CA LEU A 7 7.53 3.90 15.39
C LEU A 7 8.91 4.07 14.74
N ASN A 8 9.06 3.57 13.51
CA ASN A 8 10.22 3.79 12.66
C ASN A 8 9.75 4.13 11.24
N PRO A 9 9.64 5.43 10.90
CA PRO A 9 9.13 5.86 9.59
C PRO A 9 9.91 5.28 8.41
N LEU A 10 11.24 5.18 8.51
CA LEU A 10 12.07 4.62 7.44
C LEU A 10 11.72 3.16 7.14
N SER A 11 11.50 2.35 8.19
CA SER A 11 11.07 0.97 8.03
C SER A 11 9.65 0.88 7.44
N VAL A 12 8.73 1.75 7.87
CA VAL A 12 7.36 1.79 7.33
C VAL A 12 7.35 2.16 5.85
N GLU A 13 8.16 3.15 5.43
CA GLU A 13 8.34 3.49 4.01
C GLU A 13 8.86 2.28 3.22
N GLY A 14 9.87 1.58 3.75
CA GLY A 14 10.41 0.37 3.14
C GLY A 14 9.37 -0.75 3.01
N GLN A 15 8.51 -0.94 4.00
CA GLN A 15 7.41 -1.90 3.94
C GLN A 15 6.41 -1.53 2.85
N ILE A 16 5.97 -0.26 2.77
CA ILE A 16 5.05 0.20 1.73
C ILE A 16 5.62 -0.07 0.34
N ILE A 17 6.91 0.20 0.12
CA ILE A 17 7.59 -0.07 -1.15
C ILE A 17 7.66 -1.57 -1.44
N GLY A 18 8.01 -2.39 -0.44
CA GLY A 18 8.04 -3.86 -0.57
C GLY A 18 6.65 -4.45 -0.88
N SER A 19 5.61 -3.94 -0.23
CA SER A 19 4.22 -4.33 -0.49
C SER A 19 3.78 -3.95 -1.91
N CYS A 20 4.21 -2.79 -2.43
CA CYS A 20 3.98 -2.41 -3.83
C CYS A 20 4.67 -3.40 -4.78
N HIS A 21 5.91 -3.80 -4.49
CA HIS A 21 6.64 -4.80 -5.29
C HIS A 21 5.93 -6.15 -5.32
N MET A 22 5.58 -6.70 -4.14
CA MET A 22 4.88 -7.98 -4.03
C MET A 22 3.49 -7.93 -4.68
N GLY A 23 2.71 -6.88 -4.39
CA GLY A 23 1.38 -6.72 -4.96
C GLY A 23 1.41 -6.58 -6.48
N LEU A 24 2.39 -5.85 -7.02
CA LEU A 24 2.58 -5.74 -8.46
C LEU A 24 2.90 -7.11 -9.07
N GLY A 25 3.86 -7.85 -8.49
CA GLY A 25 4.23 -9.20 -8.93
C GLY A 25 3.03 -10.15 -9.00
N GLN A 26 2.24 -10.22 -7.92
CA GLN A 26 1.02 -11.02 -7.87
C GLN A 26 0.01 -10.65 -8.96
N VAL A 27 -0.09 -9.37 -9.31
CA VAL A 27 -1.03 -8.92 -10.33
C VAL A 27 -0.55 -9.22 -11.74
N ILE A 28 0.74 -9.06 -12.06
CA ILE A 28 1.20 -9.02 -13.45
C ILE A 28 1.94 -10.28 -13.92
N SER A 29 2.56 -11.04 -13.00
CA SER A 29 3.55 -12.05 -13.40
C SER A 29 3.62 -13.31 -12.55
N GLU A 30 3.38 -13.22 -11.24
CA GLU A 30 3.58 -14.32 -10.31
C GLU A 30 2.41 -15.32 -10.36
N GLU A 31 2.70 -16.54 -10.79
CA GLU A 31 1.75 -17.66 -10.73
C GLU A 31 2.47 -18.97 -10.45
N MET A 32 1.85 -19.84 -9.63
CA MET A 32 2.29 -21.21 -9.44
C MET A 32 1.54 -22.12 -10.42
N ARG A 33 2.29 -22.76 -11.33
CA ARG A 33 1.70 -23.60 -12.39
C ARG A 33 1.83 -25.06 -12.04
N TYR A 34 0.73 -25.78 -11.97
CA TYR A 34 0.74 -27.21 -11.65
C TYR A 34 0.43 -28.08 -12.87
N GLY A 35 1.20 -29.15 -13.03
CA GLY A 35 0.97 -30.16 -14.06
C GLY A 35 -0.17 -31.11 -13.68
N ARG A 36 -0.61 -31.94 -14.65
CA ARG A 36 -1.66 -32.96 -14.43
C ARG A 36 -1.37 -33.94 -13.30
N THR A 37 -0.09 -34.16 -12.98
CA THR A 37 0.38 -35.03 -11.91
C THR A 37 0.56 -34.32 -10.57
N GLY A 38 0.19 -33.03 -10.46
CA GLY A 38 0.34 -32.23 -9.24
C GLY A 38 1.72 -31.61 -9.02
N ASN A 39 2.67 -31.84 -9.93
CA ASN A 39 4.01 -31.26 -9.82
C ASN A 39 3.99 -29.77 -10.16
N LEU A 40 4.72 -28.95 -9.38
CA LEU A 40 4.98 -27.54 -9.70
C LEU A 40 5.89 -27.45 -10.94
N LEU A 41 5.43 -26.75 -11.97
CA LEU A 41 6.08 -26.65 -13.27
C LEU A 41 7.14 -25.55 -13.33
N ASN A 42 7.07 -24.57 -12.43
CA ASN A 42 7.95 -23.40 -12.39
C ASN A 42 8.51 -23.13 -10.97
N PRO A 43 9.23 -24.09 -10.35
CA PRO A 43 9.79 -23.93 -9.00
C PRO A 43 11.06 -23.06 -8.94
N ASP A 44 11.44 -22.44 -10.06
CA ASP A 44 12.65 -21.64 -10.22
C ASP A 44 12.33 -20.15 -10.46
N LEU A 45 13.33 -19.28 -10.24
CA LEU A 45 13.18 -17.83 -10.37
C LEU A 45 13.14 -17.32 -11.82
N LEU A 46 13.28 -18.20 -12.81
CA LEU A 46 13.07 -17.85 -14.22
C LEU A 46 11.61 -18.07 -14.63
N GLY A 47 11.02 -19.18 -14.17
CA GLY A 47 9.63 -19.56 -14.42
C GLY A 47 8.63 -18.88 -13.48
N TYR A 48 8.99 -18.64 -12.21
CA TYR A 48 8.22 -17.81 -11.28
C TYR A 48 8.74 -16.38 -11.33
N LYS A 49 8.04 -15.54 -12.09
CA LYS A 49 8.54 -14.23 -12.50
C LYS A 49 8.26 -13.17 -11.45
N ILE A 50 9.28 -12.86 -10.66
CA ILE A 50 9.27 -11.75 -9.70
C ILE A 50 9.66 -10.46 -10.44
N PRO A 51 8.98 -9.31 -10.20
CA PRO A 51 9.35 -8.04 -10.80
C PRO A 51 10.80 -7.65 -10.50
N THR A 52 11.51 -7.24 -11.55
CA THR A 52 12.86 -6.68 -11.47
C THR A 52 12.83 -5.19 -11.15
N VAL A 53 13.99 -4.62 -10.83
CA VAL A 53 14.14 -3.18 -10.59
C VAL A 53 13.73 -2.29 -11.78
N HIS A 54 13.74 -2.83 -13.01
CA HIS A 54 13.34 -2.11 -14.22
C HIS A 54 11.83 -2.13 -14.47
N GLU A 55 11.12 -3.07 -13.84
CA GLU A 55 9.66 -3.20 -13.95
C GLU A 55 8.94 -2.48 -12.81
N MET A 56 9.68 -2.10 -11.76
CA MET A 56 9.14 -1.35 -10.64
C MET A 56 8.83 0.11 -11.03
N PRO A 57 7.60 0.60 -10.80
CA PRO A 57 7.30 2.01 -10.94
C PRO A 57 7.92 2.83 -9.79
N GLU A 58 7.96 4.15 -9.95
CA GLU A 58 8.25 5.04 -8.84
C GLU A 58 7.14 4.90 -7.77
N VAL A 59 7.54 4.50 -6.56
CA VAL A 59 6.63 4.39 -5.41
C VAL A 59 6.85 5.59 -4.49
N VAL A 60 5.78 6.35 -4.26
CA VAL A 60 5.78 7.46 -3.31
C VAL A 60 5.05 7.01 -2.04
N PRO A 61 5.76 6.56 -1.00
CA PRO A 61 5.13 6.14 0.25
C PRO A 61 4.56 7.36 0.99
N ILE A 62 3.32 7.25 1.45
CA ILE A 62 2.67 8.24 2.32
C ILE A 62 2.25 7.54 3.60
N ILE A 63 2.83 7.98 4.71
CA ILE A 63 2.49 7.50 6.05
C ILE A 63 1.36 8.39 6.59
N VAL A 64 0.28 7.74 7.01
CA VAL A 64 -0.82 8.37 7.73
C VAL A 64 -0.74 7.87 9.17
N GLU A 65 -0.90 8.80 10.10
CA GLU A 65 -0.82 8.56 11.53
C GLU A 65 -2.16 8.93 12.17
N SER A 66 -3.01 7.93 12.42
CA SER A 66 -4.28 8.14 13.13
C SER A 66 -4.16 8.06 14.66
N ASN A 67 -3.02 7.59 15.20
CA ASN A 67 -2.78 7.26 16.61
C ASN A 67 -3.88 6.37 17.25
N ASP A 68 -3.66 5.06 17.23
CA ASP A 68 -4.60 4.08 17.81
C ASP A 68 -4.55 4.08 19.34
N PRO A 69 -5.67 4.25 20.06
CA PRO A 69 -5.66 4.28 21.52
C PRO A 69 -5.24 2.95 22.16
N GLU A 70 -5.42 1.83 21.46
CA GLU A 70 -5.06 0.49 21.97
C GLU A 70 -3.65 0.08 21.56
N GLY A 71 -3.10 0.76 20.55
CA GLY A 71 -1.79 0.50 19.98
C GLY A 71 -0.66 1.00 20.86
N PRO A 72 0.47 0.29 20.96
CA PRO A 72 1.62 0.78 21.72
C PRO A 72 2.11 2.09 21.11
N PHE A 73 2.12 3.16 21.93
CA PHE A 73 2.44 4.52 21.49
C PHE A 73 1.57 5.03 20.32
N GLY A 74 0.35 4.49 20.15
CA GLY A 74 -0.51 4.84 19.02
C GLY A 74 -0.36 3.96 17.78
N ALA A 75 0.51 2.94 17.79
CA ALA A 75 0.89 2.21 16.58
C ALA A 75 -0.14 1.16 16.12
N LYS A 76 -0.30 1.06 14.79
CA LYS A 76 -0.97 -0.05 14.08
C LYS A 76 0.03 -0.76 13.16
N GLU A 77 -0.40 -1.82 12.49
CA GLU A 77 0.44 -2.57 11.57
C GLU A 77 0.81 -1.77 10.31
N ALA A 78 1.95 -2.13 9.70
CA ALA A 78 2.41 -1.58 8.43
C ALA A 78 3.06 -2.62 7.50
N GLY A 79 2.86 -3.91 7.77
CA GLY A 79 3.50 -5.01 7.02
C GLY A 79 2.63 -5.54 5.89
N GLU A 80 1.38 -5.90 6.19
CA GLU A 80 0.49 -6.55 5.21
C GLU A 80 -0.55 -5.58 4.65
N GLY A 81 -1.01 -4.61 5.44
CA GLY A 81 -2.04 -3.66 5.03
C GLY A 81 -1.68 -2.87 3.77
N PRO A 82 -0.42 -2.42 3.56
CA PRO A 82 -0.06 -1.72 2.32
C PRO A 82 -0.12 -2.58 1.05
N LEU A 83 -0.11 -3.92 1.15
CA LEU A 83 -0.14 -4.83 -0.01
C LEU A 83 -1.54 -4.94 -0.60
N LEU A 84 -2.54 -5.12 0.26
CA LEU A 84 -3.93 -5.35 -0.10
C LEU A 84 -4.51 -4.34 -1.12
N PRO A 85 -4.30 -3.02 -1.01
CA PRO A 85 -4.84 -2.06 -1.96
C PRO A 85 -4.16 -2.08 -3.34
N ILE A 86 -2.96 -2.66 -3.47
CA ILE A 86 -2.19 -2.66 -4.72
C ILE A 86 -2.90 -3.49 -5.80
N LEU A 87 -3.39 -4.68 -5.44
CA LEU A 87 -4.06 -5.59 -6.36
C LEU A 87 -5.26 -4.94 -7.08
N PRO A 88 -6.29 -4.43 -6.36
CA PRO A 88 -7.43 -3.79 -6.99
C PRO A 88 -7.06 -2.47 -7.68
N ALA A 89 -6.05 -1.72 -7.19
CA ALA A 89 -5.60 -0.49 -7.83
C ALA A 89 -5.05 -0.76 -9.23
N VAL A 90 -4.16 -1.75 -9.38
CA VAL A 90 -3.59 -2.12 -10.69
C VAL A 90 -4.67 -2.70 -11.61
N CYS A 91 -5.55 -3.57 -11.11
CA CYS A 91 -6.70 -4.08 -11.88
C CYS A 91 -7.61 -2.97 -12.39
N ASN A 92 -7.87 -1.95 -11.57
CA ASN A 92 -8.68 -0.80 -11.98
C ASN A 92 -7.95 0.10 -12.97
N ALA A 93 -6.63 0.29 -12.83
CA ALA A 93 -5.83 1.04 -13.78
C ALA A 93 -5.80 0.37 -15.17
N VAL A 94 -5.66 -0.97 -15.21
CA VAL A 94 -5.75 -1.72 -16.48
C VAL A 94 -7.15 -1.59 -17.08
N TYR A 95 -8.20 -1.74 -16.28
CA TYR A 95 -9.57 -1.55 -16.75
C TYR A 95 -9.82 -0.14 -17.30
N ASP A 96 -9.34 0.91 -16.61
CA ASP A 96 -9.39 2.30 -17.06
C ASP A 96 -8.68 2.48 -18.41
N ALA A 97 -7.51 1.86 -18.59
CA ALA A 97 -6.72 1.97 -19.80
C ALA A 97 -7.38 1.30 -21.02
N ILE A 98 -7.86 0.06 -20.89
CA ILE A 98 -8.28 -0.76 -22.05
C ILE A 98 -9.79 -1.03 -22.13
N GLY A 99 -10.56 -0.70 -21.09
CA GLY A 99 -12.00 -0.94 -21.00
C GLY A 99 -12.45 -2.40 -20.91
N VAL A 100 -11.51 -3.31 -20.69
CA VAL A 100 -11.77 -4.75 -20.52
C VAL A 100 -11.52 -5.15 -19.08
N ARG A 101 -12.55 -5.71 -18.42
CA ARG A 101 -12.43 -6.16 -17.03
C ARG A 101 -11.82 -7.55 -17.00
N ILE A 102 -10.59 -7.64 -16.50
CA ILE A 102 -9.92 -8.93 -16.23
C ILE A 102 -10.40 -9.46 -14.87
N GLN A 103 -10.73 -10.74 -14.82
CA GLN A 103 -11.29 -11.41 -13.63
C GLN A 103 -10.36 -12.48 -13.04
N GLU A 104 -9.17 -12.61 -13.61
CA GLU A 104 -8.20 -13.64 -13.23
C GLU A 104 -6.81 -13.00 -13.12
N LEU A 105 -6.09 -13.33 -12.05
CA LEU A 105 -4.69 -12.97 -11.85
C LEU A 105 -3.79 -14.18 -12.10
N PRO A 106 -2.54 -13.97 -12.53
CA PRO A 106 -1.98 -12.69 -12.97
C PRO A 106 -2.55 -12.25 -14.32
N MET A 107 -2.60 -10.94 -14.57
CA MET A 107 -2.98 -10.30 -15.84
C MET A 107 -1.83 -10.35 -16.84
N THR A 108 -1.43 -11.56 -17.23
CA THR A 108 -0.33 -11.76 -18.18
C THR A 108 -0.66 -11.17 -19.57
N PRO A 109 0.34 -10.79 -20.37
CA PRO A 109 0.11 -10.20 -21.70
C PRO A 109 -0.77 -11.06 -22.61
N ASP A 110 -0.65 -12.40 -22.55
CA ASP A 110 -1.48 -13.31 -23.32
C ASP A 110 -2.94 -13.36 -22.86
N LYS A 111 -3.19 -13.30 -21.54
CA LYS A 111 -4.55 -13.21 -20.99
C LYS A 111 -5.20 -11.87 -21.36
N ILE A 112 -4.46 -10.77 -21.26
CA ILE A 112 -4.92 -9.44 -21.68
C ILE A 112 -5.24 -9.43 -23.18
N TYR A 113 -4.32 -9.91 -24.01
CA TYR A 113 -4.52 -9.97 -25.47
C TYR A 113 -5.80 -10.72 -25.84
N ARG A 114 -5.99 -11.93 -25.28
CA ARG A 114 -7.18 -12.75 -25.53
C ARG A 114 -8.47 -12.07 -25.04
N ALA A 115 -8.42 -11.39 -23.89
CA ALA A 115 -9.57 -10.67 -23.35
C ALA A 115 -9.97 -9.49 -24.24
N VAL A 116 -8.98 -8.73 -24.73
CA VAL A 116 -9.18 -7.63 -25.68
C VAL A 116 -9.76 -8.14 -27.00
N GLU A 117 -9.13 -9.13 -27.62
CA GLU A 117 -9.59 -9.73 -28.90
C GLU A 117 -11.03 -10.26 -28.79
N SER A 118 -11.34 -10.98 -27.71
CA SER A 118 -12.68 -11.49 -27.42
C SER A 118 -13.71 -10.37 -27.29
N THR A 119 -13.33 -9.26 -26.64
CA THR A 119 -14.20 -8.09 -26.46
C THR A 119 -14.44 -7.37 -27.79
N CYS A 120 -13.39 -7.14 -28.59
CA CYS A 120 -13.53 -6.56 -29.92
C CYS A 120 -14.48 -7.37 -30.80
N ARG A 121 -14.27 -8.69 -30.86
CA ARG A 121 -15.12 -9.60 -31.66
C ARG A 121 -16.59 -9.57 -31.24
N LYS A 122 -16.86 -9.53 -29.93
CA LYS A 122 -18.24 -9.48 -29.41
C LYS A 122 -18.90 -8.13 -29.65
N GLY A 123 -18.14 -7.05 -29.57
CA GLY A 123 -18.62 -5.68 -29.76
C GLY A 123 -18.65 -5.20 -31.21
N GLY A 124 -18.06 -5.95 -32.15
CA GLY A 124 -17.95 -5.54 -33.55
C GLY A 124 -16.94 -4.41 -33.79
N PHE A 125 -15.91 -4.32 -32.94
CA PHE A 125 -14.84 -3.32 -33.09
C PHE A 125 -13.76 -3.84 -34.06
N GLU A 126 -13.38 -3.02 -35.04
CA GLU A 126 -12.33 -3.36 -36.01
C GLU A 126 -10.93 -3.27 -35.40
N SER A 127 -10.72 -2.31 -34.48
CA SER A 127 -9.45 -2.12 -33.77
C SER A 127 -9.64 -2.18 -32.25
N PRO A 128 -8.69 -2.75 -31.49
CA PRO A 128 -8.63 -2.61 -30.03
C PRO A 128 -8.62 -1.16 -29.53
N LEU A 129 -8.14 -0.22 -30.36
CA LEU A 129 -8.10 1.20 -30.03
C LEU A 129 -9.49 1.85 -30.05
N ASP A 130 -10.48 1.19 -30.65
CA ASP A 130 -11.87 1.66 -30.70
C ASP A 130 -12.66 1.26 -29.45
N LEU A 131 -12.05 0.44 -28.56
CA LEU A 131 -12.71 0.05 -27.32
C LEU A 131 -12.92 1.26 -26.42
N PRO A 132 -14.14 1.45 -25.88
CA PRO A 132 -14.40 2.55 -24.98
C PRO A 132 -13.70 2.35 -23.64
N SER A 133 -12.79 3.26 -23.29
CA SER A 133 -12.25 3.35 -21.94
C SER A 133 -13.33 3.82 -20.96
N PRO A 134 -13.49 3.17 -19.80
CA PRO A 134 -14.46 3.52 -18.78
C PRO A 134 -14.01 4.82 -18.13
N ARG A 135 -14.58 5.94 -18.56
CA ARG A 135 -14.25 7.24 -17.98
C ARG A 135 -14.84 7.33 -16.58
N LEU A 136 -13.99 7.45 -15.57
CA LEU A 136 -14.42 7.85 -14.24
C LEU A 136 -14.93 9.30 -14.32
N ASN A 137 -16.18 9.53 -13.92
CA ASN A 137 -16.73 10.87 -13.81
C ASN A 137 -16.03 11.60 -12.65
N GLN A 138 -15.30 12.67 -12.95
CA GLN A 138 -14.67 13.47 -11.91
C GLN A 138 -15.74 14.17 -11.08
N THR A 139 -15.65 13.99 -9.77
CA THR A 139 -16.47 14.76 -8.83
C THR A 139 -15.74 16.07 -8.49
N PRO A 140 -16.43 17.09 -7.95
CA PRO A 140 -15.76 18.29 -7.46
C PRO A 140 -14.63 17.98 -6.46
N LEU A 141 -14.76 16.90 -5.69
CA LEU A 141 -13.75 16.43 -4.75
C LEU A 141 -12.46 15.95 -5.44
N SER A 142 -12.56 15.36 -6.64
CA SER A 142 -11.38 14.91 -7.39
C SER A 142 -10.38 16.04 -7.67
N LYS A 143 -10.88 17.25 -7.96
CA LYS A 143 -10.03 18.43 -8.18
C LYS A 143 -9.31 18.86 -6.91
N ILE A 144 -10.05 18.91 -5.80
CA ILE A 144 -9.52 19.28 -4.47
C ILE A 144 -8.42 18.29 -4.05
N LEU A 145 -8.67 16.98 -4.20
CA LEU A 145 -7.70 15.95 -3.83
C LEU A 145 -6.43 16.03 -4.68
N LYS A 146 -6.55 16.30 -5.98
CA LYS A 146 -5.40 16.45 -6.88
C LYS A 146 -4.53 17.65 -6.50
N GLU A 147 -5.15 18.79 -6.22
CA GLU A 147 -4.46 20.00 -5.78
C GLU A 147 -3.74 19.77 -4.44
N ARG A 148 -4.42 19.17 -3.45
CA ARG A 148 -3.83 18.84 -2.14
C ARG A 148 -2.67 17.86 -2.25
N GLY A 149 -2.81 16.82 -3.07
CA GLY A 149 -1.74 15.85 -3.32
C GLY A 149 -0.49 16.50 -3.92
N ALA A 150 -0.66 17.44 -4.86
CA ALA A 150 0.45 18.18 -5.44
C ALA A 150 1.14 19.10 -4.40
N GLN A 151 0.36 19.84 -3.61
CA GLN A 151 0.89 20.68 -2.53
C GLN A 151 1.65 19.86 -1.48
N HIS A 152 1.09 18.70 -1.09
CA HIS A 152 1.71 17.77 -0.16
C HIS A 152 3.06 17.25 -0.69
N SER A 153 3.12 16.85 -1.97
CA SER A 153 4.37 16.40 -2.61
C SER A 153 5.47 17.48 -2.59
N ILE A 154 5.13 18.73 -2.91
CA ILE A 154 6.06 19.86 -2.88
C ILE A 154 6.56 20.09 -1.45
N ARG A 155 5.64 20.18 -0.48
CA ARG A 155 5.97 20.38 0.94
C ARG A 155 6.91 19.30 1.46
N ASP A 156 6.61 18.03 1.20
CA ASP A 156 7.40 16.91 1.70
C ASP A 156 8.81 16.88 1.09
N ARG A 157 8.93 17.31 -0.18
CA ARG A 157 10.24 17.52 -0.80
C ARG A 157 11.01 18.64 -0.11
N GLU A 158 10.39 19.80 0.08
CA GLU A 158 11.04 20.95 0.73
C GLU A 158 11.42 20.67 2.18
N ARG A 159 10.54 19.99 2.94
CA ARG A 159 10.80 19.57 4.32
C ARG A 159 12.02 18.66 4.40
N ARG A 160 12.14 17.68 3.49
CA ARG A 160 13.30 16.76 3.42
C ARG A 160 14.63 17.47 3.12
N LEU A 161 14.59 18.66 2.53
CA LEU A 161 15.79 19.45 2.23
C LEU A 161 16.23 20.36 3.40
N LYS A 162 15.41 20.51 4.45
CA LYS A 162 15.76 21.30 5.64
C LYS A 162 16.74 20.52 6.53
N SER A 163 17.68 21.23 7.15
CA SER A 163 18.62 20.66 8.13
C SER A 163 17.91 20.16 9.39
N GLU A 164 16.86 20.88 9.81
CA GLU A 164 15.97 20.51 10.91
C GLU A 164 14.52 20.57 10.40
N PRO A 165 13.96 19.45 9.92
CA PRO A 165 12.58 19.43 9.44
C PRO A 165 11.60 19.57 10.62
N SER A 166 10.58 20.42 10.46
CA SER A 166 9.45 20.53 11.41
C SER A 166 8.73 19.18 11.59
N ALA A 167 7.99 18.97 12.67
CA ALA A 167 7.24 17.73 12.86
C ALA A 167 6.28 17.46 11.68
N TYR A 168 6.14 16.19 11.30
CA TYR A 168 5.26 15.82 10.19
C TYR A 168 3.84 15.62 10.73
N HIS A 169 2.92 16.49 10.32
CA HIS A 169 1.50 16.33 10.61
C HIS A 169 0.70 16.06 9.32
N ASN A 170 -0.22 15.11 9.40
CA ASN A 170 -1.09 14.70 8.28
C ASN A 170 -2.21 15.70 7.97
N GLY A 171 -2.35 16.76 8.77
CA GLY A 171 -3.38 17.80 8.60
C GLY A 171 -3.48 18.32 7.16
N ALA A 172 -2.36 18.48 6.48
CA ALA A 172 -2.30 18.91 5.08
C ALA A 172 -3.09 18.02 4.10
N LEU A 173 -3.07 16.70 4.29
CA LEU A 173 -3.83 15.76 3.43
C LEU A 173 -5.34 16.00 3.56
N PHE A 174 -5.77 16.46 4.74
CA PHE A 174 -7.16 16.76 5.05
C PHE A 174 -7.54 18.24 4.82
N GLY A 175 -6.57 19.07 4.42
CA GLY A 175 -6.75 20.50 4.16
C GLY A 175 -6.60 21.41 5.37
N ASN A 176 -6.03 20.89 6.46
CA ASN A 176 -5.70 21.63 7.66
C ASN A 176 -4.26 22.15 7.60
N ASP A 177 -3.89 22.96 8.59
CA ASP A 177 -2.52 23.46 8.73
C ASP A 177 -1.52 22.28 8.85
N PRO A 178 -0.50 22.19 7.97
CA PRO A 178 0.54 21.16 8.04
C PRO A 178 1.43 21.22 9.30
N GLU A 179 1.49 22.36 9.98
CA GLU A 179 2.39 22.58 11.12
C GLU A 179 1.70 22.40 12.47
N THR A 180 0.36 22.31 12.47
CA THR A 180 -0.43 22.12 13.68
C THR A 180 -0.75 20.63 13.88
N PRO A 181 -0.53 20.07 15.09
CA PRO A 181 -0.95 18.72 15.42
C PRO A 181 -2.48 18.52 15.26
N PRO A 182 -2.94 17.33 14.82
CA PRO A 182 -4.36 17.04 14.67
C PRO A 182 -5.22 17.30 15.92
N GLU A 183 -4.70 17.00 17.10
CA GLU A 183 -5.34 17.20 18.40
C GLU A 183 -5.58 18.68 18.76
N GLU A 184 -4.76 19.59 18.22
CA GLU A 184 -4.96 21.03 18.36
C GLU A 184 -5.98 21.58 17.33
N LEU A 185 -6.13 20.89 16.20
CA LEU A 185 -7.05 21.26 15.13
C LEU A 185 -8.48 20.78 15.39
N ASP A 186 -8.65 19.64 16.04
CA ASP A 186 -9.95 19.04 16.33
C ASP A 186 -9.94 18.30 17.68
N PRO A 187 -10.77 18.72 18.66
CA PRO A 187 -10.77 18.13 20.00
C PRO A 187 -11.28 16.68 20.05
N SER A 188 -11.86 16.16 18.96
CA SER A 188 -12.22 14.73 18.84
C SER A 188 -11.01 13.84 18.54
N TRP A 189 -9.87 14.42 18.17
CA TRP A 189 -8.63 13.69 17.95
C TRP A 189 -7.90 13.49 19.29
N HIS A 190 -7.82 12.23 19.71
CA HIS A 190 -7.05 11.83 20.89
C HIS A 190 -5.74 11.21 20.46
N VAL A 191 -4.62 11.76 20.94
CA VAL A 191 -3.29 11.20 20.72
C VAL A 191 -2.70 10.80 22.08
N GLN A 192 -2.66 9.50 22.36
CA GLN A 192 -1.88 8.97 23.48
C GLN A 192 -0.49 8.56 22.97
N VAL A 193 0.50 9.44 23.20
CA VAL A 193 1.89 9.20 22.79
C VAL A 193 2.63 8.32 23.80
N LEU A 194 2.28 8.38 25.08
CA LEU A 194 2.91 7.58 26.14
C LEU A 194 1.83 6.79 26.88
N PRO A 195 2.04 5.47 27.08
CA PRO A 195 1.17 4.71 27.96
C PRO A 195 1.27 5.27 29.39
N ASP A 196 0.14 5.40 30.06
CA ASP A 196 0.11 5.77 31.47
C ASP A 196 0.63 4.61 32.35
N GLU A 197 0.86 4.91 33.64
CA GLU A 197 1.34 3.89 34.59
C GLU A 197 0.37 2.70 34.67
N GLU A 198 -0.94 2.94 34.54
CA GLU A 198 -1.99 1.92 34.55
C GLU A 198 -1.89 0.98 33.33
N TYR A 199 -1.73 1.51 32.11
CA TYR A 199 -1.51 0.71 30.91
C TYR A 199 -0.19 -0.06 30.94
N LEU A 200 0.87 0.50 31.54
CA LEU A 200 2.14 -0.20 31.69
C LEU A 200 2.06 -1.37 32.68
N GLU A 201 1.23 -1.25 33.72
CA GLU A 201 0.99 -2.31 34.70
C GLU A 201 0.10 -3.43 34.12
N GLU A 202 -0.95 -3.08 33.37
CA GLU A 202 -1.88 -4.03 32.74
C GLU A 202 -2.13 -3.70 31.26
N PRO A 203 -1.18 -4.00 30.35
CA PRO A 203 -1.35 -3.67 28.95
C PRO A 203 -2.47 -4.50 28.33
N GLY A 204 -3.28 -3.85 27.49
CA GLY A 204 -4.33 -4.51 26.71
C GLY A 204 -3.78 -5.62 25.79
N LEU A 205 -4.69 -6.36 25.13
CA LEU A 205 -4.32 -7.50 24.27
C LEU A 205 -3.23 -7.14 23.25
N ALA A 206 -3.30 -5.96 22.62
CA ALA A 206 -2.30 -5.49 21.68
C ALA A 206 -0.95 -5.24 22.36
N GLY A 207 -0.90 -4.55 23.50
CA GLY A 207 0.33 -4.27 24.25
C GLY A 207 0.99 -5.53 24.83
N SER A 208 0.19 -6.49 25.30
CA SER A 208 0.71 -7.75 25.87
C SER A 208 1.50 -8.60 24.87
N ALA A 209 1.19 -8.51 23.56
CA ALA A 209 1.94 -9.20 22.50
C ALA A 209 3.40 -8.72 22.38
N TRP A 210 3.68 -7.49 22.81
CA TRP A 210 5.02 -6.88 22.78
C TRP A 210 5.87 -7.21 24.00
N LEU A 211 5.27 -7.68 25.09
CA LEU A 211 6.00 -8.21 26.26
C LEU A 211 6.64 -9.58 25.98
N HIS A 212 6.35 -10.20 24.83
CA HIS A 212 6.88 -11.50 24.47
C HIS A 212 8.39 -11.43 24.22
N THR A 213 9.18 -11.76 25.25
CA THR A 213 10.63 -11.93 25.13
C THR A 213 10.90 -13.25 24.40
N GLU A 214 11.40 -13.21 23.17
CA GLU A 214 11.78 -14.41 22.40
C GLU A 214 12.85 -15.19 23.20
N ARG A 215 12.46 -16.27 23.87
CA ARG A 215 13.42 -17.20 24.50
C ARG A 215 14.12 -18.02 23.41
N ARG A 216 15.12 -17.45 22.74
CA ARG A 216 16.11 -18.24 21.99
C ARG A 216 17.03 -18.96 22.96
N HIS A 217 16.50 -19.96 23.66
CA HIS A 217 17.33 -20.97 24.31
C HIS A 217 17.88 -21.89 23.23
N ARG A 218 19.07 -21.57 22.71
CA ARG A 218 19.91 -22.55 22.05
C ARG A 218 20.49 -23.42 23.17
N GLY A 219 19.79 -24.50 23.52
CA GLY A 219 20.30 -25.47 24.48
C GLY A 219 21.67 -25.95 24.01
N GLU A 220 22.69 -25.78 24.85
CA GLU A 220 23.96 -26.47 24.69
C GLU A 220 23.66 -27.97 24.80
N GLY A 221 23.74 -28.65 23.64
CA GLY A 221 23.56 -30.09 23.55
C GLY A 221 24.66 -30.80 24.34
N ARG A 222 24.23 -31.70 25.23
CA ARG A 222 24.98 -32.89 25.64
C ARG A 222 24.97 -33.93 24.52
#